data_AF-A0A6M3INA7-F1
#
_entry.id   AF-A0A6M3INA7-F1
#
_cell.length_a   1.000
_cell.length_b   1.000
_cell.length_c   1.000
_cell.angle_alpha   90.00
_cell.angle_beta   90.00
_cell.angle_gamma   90.00
#
_symmetry.space_group_name_H-M   'P 1'
#
loop_
_entity.id
_entity.type
_entity.pdbx_description
1 polymer ?
#
loop_
_entity_poly.entity_id
_entity_poly.type
_entity_poly.pdbx_seq_one_letter_code
_entity_poly.pdbx_strand_id
1 'polypeptide(L)'
;MENLEQIKTELREKIAKCDRIVRGLEHHDPFVEMISDFNNQMKRLDTSWQWITDEKLLKEAQITKMAYLSVVNVIDNYKHDMEEADKQLVELDNPDKITGKDFDNG
;
A
#
# COMPACT_ATOMS: atom_id res chain seq x y z
N MET A 1 13.49 28.36 -1.43
CA MET A 1 14.40 27.44 -0.74
C MET A 1 13.75 26.85 0.51
N GLU A 2 13.10 27.64 1.39
CA GLU A 2 12.34 27.13 2.57
C GLU A 2 11.34 26.02 2.25
N ASN A 3 10.58 26.15 1.14
CA ASN A 3 9.59 25.15 0.73
C ASN A 3 10.21 23.79 0.37
N LEU A 4 11.43 23.77 -0.22
CA LEU A 4 12.06 22.52 -0.65
C LEU A 4 12.55 21.70 0.55
N GLU A 5 13.18 22.34 1.52
CA GLU A 5 13.64 21.67 2.74
C GLU A 5 12.45 21.21 3.62
N GLN A 6 11.34 21.96 3.59
CA GLN A 6 10.10 21.53 4.23
C GLN A 6 9.57 20.25 3.59
N ILE A 7 9.45 20.19 2.25
CA ILE A 7 8.99 18.98 1.53
C ILE A 7 9.90 17.78 1.83
N LYS A 8 11.23 17.97 1.84
CA LYS A 8 12.17 16.90 2.18
C LYS A 8 11.99 16.40 3.61
N THR A 9 11.70 17.30 4.55
CA THR A 9 11.42 16.93 5.95
C THR A 9 10.15 16.10 6.05
N GLU A 10 9.07 16.54 5.40
CA GLU A 10 7.78 15.82 5.37
C GLU A 10 7.92 14.40 4.76
N LEU A 11 8.70 14.26 3.68
CA LEU A 11 8.96 12.95 3.07
C LEU A 11 9.77 12.02 3.99
N ARG A 12 10.79 12.55 4.69
CA ARG A 12 11.57 11.77 5.68
C ARG A 12 10.70 11.33 6.85
N GLU A 13 9.81 12.19 7.32
CA GLU A 13 8.85 11.85 8.37
C GLU A 13 7.86 10.78 7.88
N LYS A 14 7.39 10.87 6.63
CA LYS A 14 6.54 9.83 6.01
C LYS A 14 7.25 8.48 5.98
N ILE A 15 8.51 8.43 5.52
CA ILE A 15 9.32 7.20 5.51
C ILE A 15 9.46 6.62 6.92
N ALA A 16 9.87 7.44 7.88
CA ALA A 16 10.07 7.00 9.26
C ALA A 16 8.77 6.49 9.91
N LYS A 17 7.63 7.11 9.58
CA LYS A 17 6.30 6.65 10.03
C LYS A 17 5.95 5.30 9.40
N CYS A 18 6.15 5.13 8.09
CA CYS A 18 5.85 3.88 7.40
C CYS A 18 6.75 2.73 7.90
N ASP A 19 8.06 2.94 8.02
CA ASP A 19 9.01 1.93 8.55
C ASP A 19 8.61 1.48 9.96
N ARG A 20 8.23 2.42 10.84
CA ARG A 20 7.75 2.10 12.19
C ARG A 20 6.50 1.22 12.17
N ILE A 21 5.54 1.53 11.30
CA ILE A 21 4.30 0.76 11.19
C ILE A 21 4.59 -0.63 10.63
N VAL A 22 5.38 -0.73 9.55
CA VAL A 22 5.76 -2.01 8.93
C VAL A 22 6.45 -2.90 9.96
N ARG A 23 7.50 -2.42 10.63
CA ARG A 23 8.21 -3.20 11.66
C ARG A 23 7.32 -3.58 12.83
N GLY A 24 6.41 -2.68 13.22
CA GLY A 24 5.48 -2.89 14.32
C GLY A 24 4.39 -3.91 14.01
N LEU A 25 4.06 -4.15 12.75
CA LEU A 25 2.99 -5.07 12.33
C LEU A 25 3.51 -6.39 11.77
N GLU A 26 4.64 -6.40 11.04
CA GLU A 26 5.19 -7.61 10.39
C GLU A 26 5.49 -8.75 11.36
N HIS A 27 5.83 -8.43 12.60
CA HIS A 27 6.21 -9.39 13.63
C HIS A 27 5.23 -9.39 14.82
N HIS A 28 4.04 -8.82 14.64
CA HIS A 28 3.02 -8.75 15.68
C HIS A 28 2.06 -9.93 15.53
N ASP A 29 2.23 -10.97 16.34
CA ASP A 29 1.50 -12.24 16.20
C ASP A 29 -0.03 -12.05 16.05
N PRO A 30 -0.73 -11.25 16.88
CA PRO A 30 -2.16 -11.02 16.70
C PRO A 30 -2.54 -10.40 15.35
N PHE A 31 -1.66 -9.57 14.78
CA PHE A 31 -1.90 -8.97 13.47
C PHE A 31 -1.71 -10.01 12.37
N VAL A 32 -0.66 -10.82 12.46
CA VAL A 32 -0.40 -11.92 11.51
C VAL A 32 -1.55 -12.93 11.51
N GLU A 33 -2.06 -13.32 12.68
CA GLU A 33 -3.23 -14.18 12.81
C GLU A 33 -4.48 -13.56 12.18
N MET A 34 -4.74 -12.28 12.46
CA MET A 34 -5.85 -11.55 11.86
C MET A 34 -5.76 -11.50 10.33
N ILE A 35 -4.57 -11.28 9.77
CA ILE A 35 -4.35 -11.27 8.31
C ILE A 35 -4.58 -12.66 7.71
N SER A 36 -4.15 -13.72 8.40
CA SER A 36 -4.44 -15.10 8.00
C SER A 36 -5.96 -15.36 7.96
N ASP A 37 -6.68 -14.92 8.98
CA ASP A 37 -8.15 -15.06 9.04
C ASP A 37 -8.84 -14.32 7.90
N PHE A 38 -8.49 -13.06 7.64
CA PHE A 38 -9.05 -12.30 6.52
C PHE A 38 -8.76 -12.97 5.17
N ASN A 39 -7.55 -13.47 4.95
CA ASN A 39 -7.21 -14.24 3.75
C ASN A 39 -8.06 -15.50 3.60
N ASN A 40 -8.32 -16.21 4.70
CA ASN A 40 -9.18 -17.39 4.68
C ASN A 40 -10.63 -17.04 4.36
N GLN A 41 -11.16 -15.93 4.89
CA GLN A 41 -12.50 -15.46 4.56
C GLN A 41 -12.61 -15.02 3.10
N MET A 42 -11.61 -14.33 2.56
CA MET A 42 -11.56 -13.98 1.13
C MET A 42 -11.60 -15.21 0.23
N LYS A 43 -10.82 -16.25 0.54
CA LYS A 43 -10.84 -17.52 -0.21
C LYS A 43 -12.22 -18.17 -0.18
N ARG A 44 -12.90 -18.16 0.97
CA ARG A 44 -14.27 -18.68 1.10
C ARG A 44 -15.26 -17.91 0.23
N LEU A 45 -15.17 -16.57 0.22
CA LEU A 45 -15.97 -15.73 -0.67
C LEU A 45 -15.73 -16.09 -2.15
N ASP A 46 -14.47 -16.20 -2.56
CA ASP A 46 -14.13 -16.55 -3.95
C ASP A 46 -14.69 -17.91 -4.38
N THR A 47 -14.72 -18.88 -3.48
CA THR A 47 -15.32 -20.19 -3.77
C THR A 47 -16.85 -20.18 -3.81
N SER A 48 -17.49 -19.27 -3.06
CA SER A 48 -18.94 -19.24 -2.89
C SER A 48 -19.66 -18.34 -3.89
N TRP A 49 -18.97 -17.35 -4.46
CA TRP A 49 -19.58 -16.34 -5.35
C TRP A 49 -20.31 -16.92 -6.56
N GLN A 50 -19.81 -18.00 -7.14
CA GLN A 50 -20.44 -18.69 -8.28
C GLN A 50 -21.83 -19.27 -7.95
N TRP A 51 -22.15 -19.43 -6.66
CA TRP A 51 -23.43 -19.98 -6.19
C TRP A 51 -24.41 -18.89 -5.73
N ILE A 52 -24.00 -17.62 -5.73
CA ILE A 52 -24.86 -16.50 -5.34
C ILE A 52 -25.70 -16.08 -6.54
N THR A 53 -26.99 -16.39 -6.50
CA THR A 53 -27.95 -16.03 -7.56
C THR A 53 -28.62 -14.68 -7.35
N ASP A 54 -28.59 -14.16 -6.12
CA ASP A 54 -29.14 -12.86 -5.77
C ASP A 54 -28.12 -11.74 -6.01
N GLU A 55 -28.47 -10.77 -6.86
CA GLU A 55 -27.58 -9.68 -7.26
C GLU A 55 -27.16 -8.79 -6.07
N LYS A 56 -28.07 -8.55 -5.12
CA LYS A 56 -27.77 -7.73 -3.95
C LYS A 56 -26.78 -8.43 -3.05
N LEU A 57 -26.99 -9.73 -2.78
CA LEU A 57 -26.05 -10.53 -2.00
C LEU A 57 -24.69 -10.63 -2.68
N LEU A 58 -24.65 -10.69 -4.02
CA LEU A 58 -23.40 -10.69 -4.77
C LEU A 58 -22.63 -9.38 -4.58
N LYS A 59 -23.31 -8.23 -4.67
CA LYS A 59 -22.70 -6.90 -4.40
C LYS A 59 -22.18 -6.79 -2.97
N GLU A 60 -22.94 -7.25 -1.98
CA GLU A 60 -22.50 -7.25 -0.58
C GLU A 60 -21.23 -8.11 -0.39
N ALA A 61 -21.17 -9.27 -1.04
CA ALA A 61 -20.01 -10.15 -1.00
C ALA A 61 -18.77 -9.51 -1.67
N GLN A 62 -18.95 -8.81 -2.79
CA GLN A 62 -17.89 -8.05 -3.45
C GLN A 62 -17.34 -6.93 -2.58
N ILE A 63 -18.23 -6.13 -1.96
CA ILE A 63 -17.84 -5.06 -1.03
C ILE A 63 -17.07 -5.64 0.16
N THR A 64 -17.55 -6.77 0.70
CA THR A 64 -16.89 -7.46 1.82
C THR A 64 -15.48 -7.91 1.45
N LYS A 65 -15.28 -8.49 0.25
CA LYS A 65 -13.94 -8.86 -0.22
C LYS A 65 -13.03 -7.64 -0.36
N MET A 66 -13.54 -6.52 -0.89
CA MET A 66 -12.76 -5.29 -1.01
C MET A 66 -12.32 -4.75 0.36
N ALA A 67 -13.19 -4.85 1.38
CA ALA A 67 -12.84 -4.49 2.75
C ALA A 67 -11.78 -5.44 3.35
N TYR A 68 -11.84 -6.75 3.07
CA TYR A 68 -10.78 -7.67 3.51
C TYR A 68 -9.46 -7.39 2.80
N LEU A 69 -9.49 -7.12 1.50
CA LEU A 69 -8.29 -6.80 0.72
C LEU A 69 -7.59 -5.54 1.23
N SER A 70 -8.35 -4.52 1.63
CA SER A 70 -7.76 -3.29 2.18
C SER A 70 -7.01 -3.54 3.49
N VAL A 71 -7.47 -4.47 4.33
CA VAL A 71 -6.81 -4.88 5.57
C VAL A 71 -5.59 -5.77 5.28
N VAL A 72 -5.74 -6.77 4.41
CA VAL A 72 -4.66 -7.70 4.05
C VAL A 72 -3.46 -6.95 3.46
N ASN A 73 -3.72 -5.94 2.63
CA ASN A 73 -2.68 -5.19 1.95
C ASN A 73 -2.11 -4.03 2.77
N VAL A 74 -2.47 -3.85 4.04
CA VAL A 74 -2.01 -2.70 4.85
C VAL A 74 -0.49 -2.57 4.87
N ILE A 75 0.24 -3.68 5.12
CA ILE A 75 1.70 -3.65 5.16
C ILE A 75 2.28 -3.28 3.80
N ASP A 76 1.78 -3.91 2.73
CA ASP A 76 2.27 -3.67 1.37
C ASP A 76 1.99 -2.23 0.92
N ASN A 77 0.85 -1.66 1.32
CA ASN A 77 0.53 -0.26 1.08
C ASN A 77 1.52 0.67 1.78
N TYR A 78 1.87 0.41 3.05
CA TYR A 78 2.89 1.20 3.76
C TYR A 78 4.29 1.05 3.16
N LYS A 79 4.65 -0.15 2.67
CA LYS A 79 5.92 -0.35 1.95
C LYS A 79 5.95 0.45 0.65
N HIS A 80 4.87 0.40 -0.13
CA HIS A 80 4.76 1.16 -1.36
C HIS A 80 4.82 2.67 -1.10
N ASP A 81 4.12 3.17 -0.08
CA ASP A 81 4.15 4.57 0.35
C ASP A 81 5.54 5.03 0.77
N MET A 82 6.31 4.14 1.40
CA MET A 82 7.69 4.38 1.79
C MET A 82 8.62 4.44 0.57
N GLU A 83 8.52 3.48 -0.35
CA GLU A 83 9.30 3.45 -1.60
C GLU A 83 9.03 4.69 -2.46
N GLU A 84 7.78 5.13 -2.54
CA GLU A 84 7.41 6.31 -3.31
C GLU A 84 7.94 7.61 -2.67
N ALA A 85 7.89 7.72 -1.34
CA ALA A 85 8.48 8.84 -0.64
C ALA A 85 10.01 8.88 -0.77
N ASP A 86 10.67 7.71 -0.74
CA ASP A 86 12.11 7.59 -0.94
C ASP A 86 12.53 7.99 -2.35
N LYS A 87 11.79 7.54 -3.38
CA LYS A 87 11.98 8.00 -4.76
C LYS A 87 11.91 9.53 -4.82
N GLN A 88 10.82 10.14 -4.34
CA GLN A 88 10.66 11.59 -4.36
C GLN A 88 11.80 12.33 -3.64
N LEU A 89 12.32 11.80 -2.53
CA LEU A 89 13.50 12.37 -1.87
C LEU A 89 14.74 12.34 -2.76
N VAL A 90 15.02 11.20 -3.39
CA VAL A 90 16.15 11.05 -4.31
C VAL A 90 16.05 12.03 -5.48
N GLU A 91 14.84 12.26 -5.99
CA GLU A 91 14.58 13.23 -7.05
C GLU A 91 14.86 14.67 -6.61
N LEU A 92 14.42 15.05 -5.41
CA LEU A 92 14.66 16.39 -4.86
C LEU A 92 16.13 16.62 -4.43
N ASP A 93 16.87 15.57 -4.13
CA ASP A 93 18.31 15.62 -3.83
C ASP A 93 19.18 15.62 -5.11
N ASN A 94 18.64 15.16 -6.25
CA ASN A 94 19.35 15.09 -7.53
C ASN A 94 18.48 15.57 -8.71
N PRO A 95 18.08 16.86 -8.74
CA PRO A 95 17.18 17.38 -9.77
C PRO A 95 17.72 17.24 -11.20
N ASP A 96 19.06 17.22 -11.37
CA ASP A 96 19.73 17.14 -12.67
C ASP A 96 19.82 15.72 -13.26
N LYS A 97 19.45 14.66 -12.52
CA LYS A 97 19.56 13.26 -13.00
C LYS A 97 18.33 12.73 -13.73
N ILE A 98 17.21 13.47 -13.74
CA ILE A 98 15.91 12.98 -14.22
C ILE A 98 15.59 13.51 -15.63
N THR A 99 16.18 14.62 -16.03
CA THR A 99 16.01 15.24 -17.37
C THR A 99 16.75 14.51 -18.52
N GLY A 100 17.20 13.26 -18.30
CA GLY A 100 18.00 12.51 -19.27
C GLY A 100 17.33 11.27 -19.89
N LYS A 101 16.05 10.97 -19.61
CA LYS A 101 15.42 9.72 -20.08
C LYS A 101 14.34 9.83 -21.16
N ASP A 102 13.96 11.04 -21.60
CA ASP A 102 12.81 11.20 -22.51
C ASP A 102 13.10 11.86 -23.88
N PHE A 103 14.36 11.99 -24.33
CA PHE A 103 14.64 12.59 -25.65
C PHE A 103 15.68 11.86 -26.52
N ASP A 104 15.84 10.55 -26.40
CA ASP A 104 16.56 9.75 -27.41
C ASP A 104 15.72 8.54 -27.82
N ASN A 105 14.72 8.80 -28.67
CA ASN A 105 14.17 7.85 -29.64
C ASN A 105 13.57 8.69 -30.78
N GLY A 106 14.47 9.25 -31.60
CA GLY A 106 14.21 9.76 -32.95
C GLY A 106 14.86 8.86 -33.98
#